data_AF-A0AA44DMC5-F1
#
_entry.id   AF-A0AA44DMC5-F1
#
_cell.length_a   1.000
_cell.length_b   1.000
_cell.length_c   1.000
_cell.angle_alpha   90.00
_cell.angle_beta   90.00
_cell.angle_gamma   90.00
#
_symmetry.space_group_name_H-M   'P 1'
#
loop_
_entity.id
_entity.type
_entity.pdbx_description
1 polymer ?
#
loop_
_entity_poly.entity_id
_entity_poly.type
_entity_poly.pdbx_seq_one_letter_code
_entity_poly.pdbx_strand_id
1 'polypeptide(L)'
;MSIDNELLSRVEFIEFKQQVLLLKHPSHKVTIFAELTLYEFLSIRDYVKNFEYYLENGYNFDFKSFESGLYDLIPKLKTYPESSILIAKILMNISNFNKLFNSNN
;
A
#
# COMPACT_ATOMS: atom_id res chain seq x y z
N MET A 1 -19.63 20.30 3.37
CA MET A 1 -20.06 19.45 2.25
C MET A 1 -19.57 18.04 2.56
N SER A 2 -20.45 17.17 3.06
CA SER A 2 -20.11 15.78 3.39
C SER A 2 -19.93 15.06 2.07
N ILE A 3 -18.69 14.85 1.63
CA ILE A 3 -18.42 13.81 0.64
C ILE A 3 -18.93 12.52 1.27
N ASP A 4 -19.76 11.78 0.55
CA ASP A 4 -20.17 10.45 0.98
C ASP A 4 -18.89 9.62 1.14
N ASN A 5 -18.58 9.19 2.37
CA ASN A 5 -17.36 8.45 2.68
C ASN A 5 -17.22 7.18 1.83
N GLU A 6 -18.34 6.62 1.36
CA GLU A 6 -18.34 5.51 0.43
C GLU A 6 -17.86 5.93 -0.97
N LEU A 7 -18.33 7.07 -1.47
CA LEU A 7 -17.91 7.60 -2.78
C LEU A 7 -16.42 7.93 -2.77
N LEU A 8 -15.92 8.58 -1.71
CA LEU A 8 -14.48 8.85 -1.57
C LEU A 8 -13.66 7.56 -1.60
N SER A 9 -14.09 6.56 -0.82
CA SER A 9 -13.43 5.25 -0.76
C SER A 9 -13.36 4.58 -2.14
N ARG A 10 -14.41 4.70 -2.95
CA ARG A 10 -14.44 4.17 -4.32
C ARG A 10 -13.52 4.93 -5.27
N VAL A 11 -13.42 6.25 -5.12
CA VAL A 11 -12.50 7.09 -5.92
C VAL A 11 -11.05 6.76 -5.59
N GLU A 12 -10.68 6.75 -4.30
CA GLU A 12 -9.34 6.38 -3.85
C GLU A 12 -8.95 4.98 -4.35
N PHE A 13 -9.90 4.05 -4.38
CA PHE A 13 -9.64 2.70 -4.89
C PHE A 13 -9.36 2.67 -6.40
N ILE A 14 -10.08 3.47 -7.18
CA ILE A 14 -9.84 3.61 -8.63
C ILE A 14 -8.46 4.25 -8.87
N GLU A 15 -8.14 5.32 -8.13
CA GLU A 15 -6.84 5.98 -8.20
C GLU A 15 -5.70 5.00 -7.86
N PHE A 16 -5.86 4.20 -6.80
CA PHE A 16 -4.91 3.14 -6.46
C PHE A 16 -4.69 2.17 -7.63
N LYS A 17 -5.77 1.67 -8.26
CA LYS A 17 -5.65 0.76 -9.42
C LYS A 17 -4.95 1.43 -10.61
N GLN A 18 -5.21 2.71 -10.86
CA GLN A 18 -4.53 3.46 -11.91
C GLN A 18 -3.03 3.63 -11.61
N GLN A 19 -2.67 3.97 -10.38
CA GLN A 19 -1.27 4.10 -9.99
C GLN A 19 -0.53 2.78 -10.07
N VAL A 20 -1.15 1.65 -9.71
CA VAL A 20 -0.58 0.31 -9.93
C VAL A 20 -0.23 0.10 -11.41
N LEU A 21 -1.12 0.47 -12.34
CA LEU A 21 -0.87 0.33 -13.77
C LEU A 21 0.30 1.20 -14.27
N LEU A 22 0.45 2.40 -13.69
CA LEU A 22 1.49 3.36 -14.06
C LEU A 22 2.86 3.01 -13.46
N LEU A 23 2.88 2.44 -12.26
CA LEU A 23 4.10 2.23 -11.47
C LEU A 23 4.59 0.78 -11.46
N LYS A 24 3.78 -0.19 -11.93
CA LYS A 24 4.22 -1.59 -12.05
C LYS A 24 5.46 -1.71 -12.94
N HIS A 25 6.25 -2.74 -12.70
CA HIS A 25 7.26 -3.13 -13.66
C HIS A 25 6.60 -3.52 -15.01
N PRO A 26 7.15 -3.13 -16.18
CA PRO A 26 6.54 -3.42 -17.47
C PRO A 26 6.25 -4.91 -17.70
N SER A 27 7.15 -5.79 -17.25
CA SER A 27 7.03 -7.25 -17.40
C SER A 27 6.08 -7.92 -16.40
N HIS A 28 5.67 -7.23 -15.32
CA HIS A 28 4.80 -7.83 -14.31
C HIS A 28 3.32 -7.70 -14.70
N LYS A 29 2.58 -8.80 -14.55
CA LYS A 29 1.12 -8.79 -14.65
C LYS A 29 0.54 -8.33 -13.31
N VAL A 30 -0.38 -7.37 -13.35
CA VAL A 30 -1.05 -6.81 -12.16
C VAL A 30 -2.40 -7.45 -11.86
N THR A 31 -2.60 -8.69 -12.31
CA THR A 31 -3.87 -9.42 -12.15
C THR A 31 -4.33 -9.43 -10.69
N ILE A 32 -3.40 -9.61 -9.75
CA ILE A 32 -3.71 -9.60 -8.31
C ILE A 32 -4.33 -8.29 -7.81
N PHE A 33 -3.88 -7.16 -8.35
CA PHE A 33 -4.38 -5.84 -7.98
C PHE A 33 -5.71 -5.53 -8.68
N ALA A 34 -5.91 -6.08 -9.88
CA ALA A 34 -7.21 -6.01 -10.56
C ALA A 34 -8.29 -6.76 -9.74
N GLU A 35 -7.92 -7.91 -9.17
CA GLU A 35 -8.76 -8.78 -8.33
C GLU A 35 -8.93 -8.31 -6.87
N LEU A 36 -8.29 -7.20 -6.48
CA LEU A 36 -8.61 -6.58 -5.19
C LEU A 36 -10.07 -6.13 -5.19
N THR A 37 -10.73 -6.36 -4.06
CA THR A 37 -12.02 -5.78 -3.72
C THR A 37 -11.82 -4.42 -3.03
N LEU A 38 -12.88 -3.62 -2.97
CA LEU A 38 -12.85 -2.35 -2.24
C LEU A 38 -12.50 -2.57 -0.77
N TYR A 39 -13.06 -3.60 -0.14
CA TYR A 39 -12.79 -3.92 1.27
C TYR A 39 -11.32 -4.25 1.54
N GLU A 40 -10.70 -5.06 0.67
CA GLU A 40 -9.28 -5.40 0.80
C GLU A 40 -8.40 -4.15 0.60
N PHE A 41 -8.75 -3.28 -0.36
CA PHE A 41 -8.06 -2.01 -0.52
C PHE A 41 -8.17 -1.12 0.71
N LEU A 42 -9.37 -0.98 1.30
CA LEU A 42 -9.56 -0.17 2.51
C LEU A 42 -8.72 -0.72 3.68
N SER A 43 -8.68 -2.05 3.82
CA SER A 43 -7.84 -2.72 4.81
C SER A 43 -6.35 -2.40 4.59
N ILE A 44 -5.87 -2.45 3.34
CA ILE A 44 -4.49 -2.08 2.98
C ILE A 44 -4.22 -0.60 3.29
N ARG A 45 -5.12 0.31 2.87
CA ARG A 45 -4.98 1.76 3.09
C ARG A 45 -4.88 2.08 4.57
N ASP A 46 -5.76 1.50 5.38
CA ASP A 46 -5.79 1.75 6.82
C ASP A 46 -4.57 1.13 7.51
N TYR A 47 -4.11 -0.03 7.04
CA TYR A 47 -2.83 -0.61 7.48
C TYR A 47 -1.65 0.33 7.19
N VAL A 48 -1.52 0.87 5.97
CA VAL A 48 -0.44 1.82 5.64
C VAL A 48 -0.51 3.07 6.52
N LYS A 49 -1.70 3.67 6.68
CA LYS A 49 -1.90 4.85 7.56
C LYS A 49 -1.47 4.58 9.00
N ASN A 50 -1.84 3.43 9.56
CA ASN A 50 -1.44 3.05 10.91
C ASN A 50 0.07 2.81 11.01
N PHE A 51 0.67 2.18 10.00
CA PHE A 51 2.10 1.96 9.95
C PHE A 51 2.87 3.29 9.93
N GLU A 52 2.43 4.26 9.12
CA GLU A 52 3.01 5.61 9.08
C GLU A 52 2.90 6.32 10.43
N TYR A 53 1.74 6.26 11.07
CA TYR A 53 1.55 6.81 12.40
C TYR A 53 2.59 6.26 13.38
N TYR A 54 2.84 4.95 13.39
CA TYR A 54 3.87 4.38 14.27
C TYR A 54 5.29 4.79 13.88
N LEU A 55 5.61 4.84 12.59
CA LEU A 55 6.90 5.29 12.09
C LEU A 55 7.21 6.73 12.52
N GLU A 56 6.21 7.61 12.46
CA GLU A 56 6.33 9.02 12.85
C GLU A 56 6.47 9.22 14.36
N ASN A 57 5.89 8.31 15.15
CA ASN A 57 5.99 8.32 16.62
C ASN A 57 7.24 7.61 17.15
N GLY A 58 8.21 7.27 16.29
CA GLY A 58 9.51 6.74 16.69
C GLY A 58 9.51 5.26 17.08
N TYR A 59 8.47 4.51 16.71
CA TYR A 59 8.49 3.06 16.86
C TYR A 59 9.44 2.43 15.83
N ASN A 60 10.23 1.45 16.26
CA ASN A 60 11.14 0.70 15.38
C ASN A 60 10.37 -0.28 14.50
N PHE A 61 9.80 0.23 13.40
CA PHE A 61 9.29 -0.58 12.31
C PHE A 61 10.23 -0.51 11.11
N ASP A 62 10.60 -1.68 10.59
CA ASP A 62 11.40 -1.81 9.38
C ASP A 62 10.54 -2.30 8.19
N PHE A 63 11.14 -2.30 7.00
CA PHE A 63 10.45 -2.76 5.80
C PHE A 63 9.97 -4.22 5.90
N LYS A 64 10.72 -5.09 6.59
CA LYS A 64 10.32 -6.48 6.77
C LYS A 64 9.05 -6.61 7.62
N SER A 65 8.93 -5.81 8.66
CA SER A 65 7.73 -5.73 9.50
C SER A 65 6.54 -5.18 8.72
N PHE A 66 6.76 -4.18 7.87
CA PHE A 66 5.74 -3.68 6.94
C PHE A 66 5.26 -4.78 5.99
N GLU A 67 6.21 -5.47 5.36
CA GLU A 67 5.91 -6.49 4.37
C GLU A 67 5.17 -7.69 4.99
N SER A 68 5.62 -8.17 6.15
CA SER A 68 4.96 -9.30 6.81
C SER A 68 3.52 -8.94 7.21
N GLY A 69 3.31 -7.78 7.83
CA GLY A 69 1.98 -7.35 8.25
C GLY A 69 1.02 -7.17 7.08
N LEU A 70 1.50 -6.60 5.97
CA LEU A 70 0.70 -6.46 4.75
C LEU A 70 0.27 -7.83 4.19
N TYR A 71 1.17 -8.81 4.20
CA TYR A 71 0.86 -10.14 3.67
C TYR A 71 0.09 -11.04 4.63
N ASP A 72 0.17 -10.80 5.95
CA ASP A 72 -0.70 -11.45 6.91
C ASP A 72 -2.13 -10.93 6.78
N LEU A 73 -2.27 -9.63 6.45
CA LEU A 73 -3.56 -8.99 6.16
C LEU A 73 -4.17 -9.50 4.85
N ILE A 74 -3.42 -9.42 3.74
CA ILE A 74 -3.86 -9.85 2.41
C ILE A 74 -2.84 -10.83 1.80
N PRO A 75 -2.95 -12.15 2.08
CA PRO A 75 -1.96 -13.15 1.67
C PRO A 75 -1.72 -13.25 0.17
N LYS A 76 -2.74 -12.96 -0.64
CA LYS A 76 -2.67 -13.08 -2.09
C LYS A 76 -1.67 -12.10 -2.73
N LEU A 77 -1.32 -11.01 -2.05
CA LEU A 77 -0.30 -10.05 -2.50
C LEU A 77 1.10 -10.66 -2.62
N LYS A 78 1.41 -11.74 -1.87
CA LYS A 78 2.69 -12.47 -1.96
C LYS A 78 2.99 -13.00 -3.36
N THR A 79 1.95 -13.19 -4.19
CA THR A 79 2.08 -13.75 -5.54
C THR A 79 2.64 -12.75 -6.56
N TYR A 80 2.63 -11.44 -6.24
CA TYR A 80 3.20 -10.39 -7.07
C TYR A 80 4.53 -9.93 -6.49
N PRO A 81 5.64 -10.03 -7.26
CA PRO A 81 6.94 -9.56 -6.81
C PRO A 81 6.92 -8.07 -6.47
N GLU A 82 7.47 -7.70 -5.32
CA GLU A 82 7.56 -6.30 -4.86
C GLU A 82 6.19 -5.62 -4.65
N SER A 83 5.13 -6.38 -4.38
CA SER A 83 3.80 -5.82 -4.12
C SER A 83 3.80 -4.88 -2.91
N SER A 84 4.53 -5.25 -1.86
CA SER A 84 4.79 -4.42 -0.68
C SER A 84 5.42 -3.07 -1.04
N ILE A 85 6.48 -3.08 -1.86
CA ILE A 85 7.16 -1.85 -2.32
C ILE A 85 6.21 -0.98 -3.15
N LEU A 86 5.49 -1.58 -4.09
CA LEU A 86 4.55 -0.86 -4.95
C LEU A 86 3.43 -0.22 -4.12
N ILE A 87 2.88 -0.94 -3.16
CA ILE A 87 1.84 -0.45 -2.25
C ILE A 87 2.38 0.70 -1.39
N ALA A 88 3.56 0.53 -0.79
CA ALA A 88 4.19 1.59 -0.01
C ALA A 88 4.42 2.85 -0.86
N LYS A 89 4.91 2.68 -2.09
CA LYS A 89 5.16 3.80 -3.01
C LYS A 89 3.89 4.58 -3.38
N ILE A 90 2.75 3.89 -3.47
CA ILE A 90 1.46 4.47 -3.85
C ILE A 90 0.76 5.14 -2.67
N LEU A 91 0.74 4.48 -1.50
CA LEU A 91 -0.11 4.88 -0.38
C LEU A 91 0.63 5.60 0.75
N MET A 92 1.94 5.41 0.88
CA MET A 92 2.73 6.00 1.97
C MET A 92 3.17 7.42 1.59
N ASN A 93 3.25 8.32 2.58
CA ASN A 93 3.88 9.61 2.41
C ASN A 93 5.32 9.44 1.93
N ILE A 94 5.73 10.27 0.96
CA ILE A 94 7.06 10.16 0.35
C ILE A 94 8.21 10.26 1.36
N SER A 95 8.05 11.03 2.43
CA SER A 95 9.06 11.14 3.49
C SER A 95 9.18 9.85 4.31
N ASN A 96 8.05 9.19 4.61
CA ASN A 96 8.00 7.92 5.34
C ASN A 96 8.46 6.76 4.47
N PHE A 97 8.06 6.74 3.19
CA PHE A 97 8.61 5.82 2.19
C PHE A 97 10.14 5.95 2.14
N ASN A 98 10.66 7.16 1.98
CA ASN A 98 12.11 7.38 1.95
C ASN A 98 12.79 6.95 3.26
N LYS A 99 12.21 7.15 4.44
CA LYS A 99 12.76 6.62 5.70
C LYS A 99 12.81 5.09 5.71
N LEU A 100 11.76 4.44 5.22
CA LEU A 100 11.63 2.98 5.19
C LEU A 100 12.60 2.32 4.21
N PHE A 101 12.92 2.99 3.10
CA PHE A 101 13.76 2.46 2.03
C PHE A 101 15.19 3.01 1.99
N ASN A 102 15.47 4.22 2.50
CA ASN A 102 16.83 4.79 2.57
C ASN A 102 17.65 4.32 3.78
N SER A 103 17.02 3.69 4.78
CA SER A 103 17.74 3.07 5.90
C SER A 103 18.50 1.79 5.50
N ASN A 104 18.47 1.41 4.22
CA ASN A 104 19.21 0.28 3.63
C ASN A 104 20.44 0.68 2.78
N ASN A 105 20.88 1.95 2.82
CA ASN A 105 22.13 2.43 2.20
C ASN A 105 23.16 2.87 3.24
#